data_AF-A0A9C9EL75-F1
#
_entry.id   AF-A0A9C9EL75-F1
#
_cell.length_a   1.000
_cell.length_b   1.000
_cell.length_c   1.000
_cell.angle_alpha   90.00
_cell.angle_beta   90.00
_cell.angle_gamma   90.00
#
_symmetry.space_group_name_H-M   'P 1'
#
loop_
_entity.id
_entity.type
_entity.pdbx_description
1 polymer ?
#
loop_
_entity_poly.entity_id
_entity_poly.type
_entity_poly.pdbx_seq_one_letter_code
_entity_poly.pdbx_strand_id
1 'polypeptide(L)'
;MKKAIALIISLPLVLLGAQWQSLDGPPAGRADDMTIGRHGSQYIIYAADRTHKLYKSVNEGEFWDSILPLDVVNPVCVICDPNEAWTVYIGKEDATPVWKSDDGGVNWYPRSSGITNTQPLCFAMDPNNSSVVYLGCQKDDSQYEMFKTTNGGTDWSALSNSPNVTVNDIAITHDPLRGTWIIAGCSGSSDRGIWLSINGGIDWDQKLSDVDIYSVEFANQSTGYAGASSGVYRTE
;
A
#
# COMPACT_ATOMS: atom_id res chain seq x y z
N MET A 1 -19.79 18.41 44.15
CA MET A 1 -20.28 17.35 43.25
C MET A 1 -19.82 17.67 41.84
N LYS A 2 -18.80 16.96 41.34
CA LYS A 2 -18.28 17.14 39.97
C LYS A 2 -19.23 16.40 39.02
N LYS A 3 -19.81 17.12 38.05
CA LYS A 3 -20.55 16.52 36.94
C LYS A 3 -19.54 15.89 35.98
N ALA A 4 -19.63 14.58 35.78
CA ALA A 4 -18.92 13.90 34.71
C ALA A 4 -19.62 14.26 33.38
N ILE A 5 -18.85 14.84 32.46
CA ILE A 5 -19.26 15.00 31.06
C ILE A 5 -18.89 13.67 30.39
N ALA A 6 -19.90 12.87 30.05
CA ALA A 6 -19.71 11.70 29.21
C ALA A 6 -19.51 12.20 27.76
N LEU A 7 -18.28 12.05 27.27
CA LEU A 7 -17.94 12.27 25.87
C LEU A 7 -18.51 11.08 25.08
N ILE A 8 -19.68 11.24 24.48
CA ILE A 8 -20.23 10.25 23.55
C ILE A 8 -19.43 10.41 22.24
N ILE A 9 -18.45 9.55 22.05
CA ILE A 9 -17.81 9.35 20.75
C ILE A 9 -18.87 8.67 19.88
N SER A 10 -19.56 9.43 19.03
CA SER A 10 -20.42 8.84 18.01
C SER A 10 -19.53 8.19 16.96
N LEU A 11 -19.31 6.88 17.06
CA LEU A 11 -19.02 6.08 15.88
C LEU A 11 -20.14 6.35 14.87
N PRO A 12 -19.85 6.54 13.57
CA PRO A 12 -20.91 6.68 12.57
C PRO A 12 -21.82 5.46 12.68
N LEU A 13 -23.09 5.70 12.97
CA LEU A 13 -24.12 4.68 13.29
C LEU A 13 -24.26 3.58 12.21
N VAL A 14 -23.70 3.81 11.02
CA VAL A 14 -23.77 2.96 9.83
C VAL A 14 -23.05 1.62 10.03
N LEU A 15 -21.94 1.57 10.77
CA LEU A 15 -21.13 0.34 10.87
C LEU A 15 -21.72 -0.73 11.81
N LEU A 16 -22.46 -0.33 12.85
CA LEU A 16 -23.03 -1.26 13.84
C LEU A 16 -24.16 -2.13 13.29
N GLY A 17 -24.72 -1.76 12.12
CA GLY A 17 -25.73 -2.54 11.40
C GLY A 17 -25.35 -2.81 9.93
N ALA A 18 -24.08 -2.61 9.56
CA ALA A 18 -23.63 -2.77 8.19
C ALA A 18 -23.88 -4.21 7.70
N GLN A 19 -24.55 -4.33 6.56
CA GLN A 19 -24.67 -5.57 5.82
C GLN A 19 -23.60 -5.57 4.72
N TRP A 20 -22.86 -6.66 4.61
CA TRP A 20 -21.96 -6.85 3.49
C TRP A 20 -22.77 -7.30 2.28
N GLN A 21 -22.69 -6.52 1.21
CA GLN A 21 -23.33 -6.84 -0.06
C GLN A 21 -22.25 -7.17 -1.09
N SER A 22 -22.42 -8.30 -1.80
CA SER A 22 -21.62 -8.57 -3.00
C SER A 22 -21.90 -7.51 -4.05
N LEU A 23 -20.85 -6.92 -4.63
CA LEU A 23 -20.94 -6.03 -5.78
C LEU A 23 -20.66 -6.77 -7.11
N ASP A 24 -20.67 -8.11 -7.08
CA ASP A 24 -20.51 -9.02 -8.22
C ASP A 24 -19.28 -8.73 -9.11
N GLY A 25 -18.23 -8.16 -8.51
CA GLY A 25 -16.99 -7.78 -9.18
C GLY A 25 -15.74 -7.99 -8.32
N PRO A 26 -14.54 -7.95 -8.93
CA PRO A 26 -14.31 -7.85 -10.37
C PRO A 26 -14.79 -9.10 -11.14
N PRO A 27 -15.08 -9.03 -12.45
CA PRO A 27 -15.72 -10.11 -13.23
C PRO A 27 -15.02 -11.48 -13.19
N ALA A 28 -13.71 -11.54 -12.90
CA ALA A 28 -12.98 -12.79 -12.71
C ALA A 28 -13.21 -13.42 -11.32
N GLY A 29 -13.88 -12.72 -10.41
CA GLY A 29 -14.18 -13.14 -9.05
C GLY A 29 -13.01 -13.05 -8.07
N ARG A 30 -11.84 -12.62 -8.52
CA ARG A 30 -10.61 -12.53 -7.71
C ARG A 30 -10.08 -11.10 -7.67
N ALA A 31 -9.75 -10.64 -6.47
CA ALA A 31 -8.96 -9.43 -6.22
C ALA A 31 -7.89 -9.80 -5.18
N ASP A 32 -6.62 -9.79 -5.60
CA ASP A 32 -5.47 -10.08 -4.73
C ASP A 32 -5.00 -8.84 -3.98
N ASP A 33 -5.22 -7.66 -4.56
CA ASP A 33 -4.95 -6.37 -3.95
C ASP A 33 -5.99 -5.35 -4.45
N MET A 34 -6.28 -4.32 -3.65
CA MET A 34 -7.21 -3.27 -4.03
C MET A 34 -6.83 -1.93 -3.42
N THR A 35 -7.18 -0.86 -4.15
CA THR A 35 -6.96 0.51 -3.70
C THR A 35 -8.15 1.38 -4.06
N ILE A 36 -8.39 2.41 -3.27
CA ILE A 36 -9.50 3.35 -3.43
C ILE A 36 -9.00 4.76 -3.22
N GLY A 37 -9.44 5.66 -4.09
CA GLY A 37 -9.15 7.09 -3.99
C GLY A 37 -10.29 7.91 -4.58
N ARG A 38 -10.14 9.23 -4.55
CA ARG A 38 -11.12 10.16 -5.12
C ARG A 38 -10.67 10.69 -6.47
N HIS A 39 -11.63 10.84 -7.38
CA HIS A 39 -11.49 11.69 -8.54
C HIS A 39 -12.69 12.65 -8.58
N GLY A 40 -12.46 13.94 -8.31
CA GLY A 40 -13.54 14.88 -8.04
C GLY A 40 -14.40 14.45 -6.85
N SER A 41 -15.69 14.22 -7.08
CA SER A 41 -16.64 13.79 -6.05
C SER A 41 -16.87 12.28 -5.98
N GLN A 42 -16.26 11.50 -6.88
CA GLN A 42 -16.50 10.06 -7.00
C GLN A 42 -15.35 9.27 -6.34
N TYR A 43 -15.68 8.12 -5.77
CA TYR A 43 -14.66 7.12 -5.45
C TYR A 43 -14.35 6.27 -6.67
N ILE A 44 -13.06 6.11 -6.92
CA ILE A 44 -12.53 5.22 -7.93
C ILE A 44 -11.87 4.06 -7.21
N ILE A 45 -12.24 2.84 -7.60
CA ILE A 45 -11.72 1.61 -7.00
C ILE A 45 -10.94 0.86 -8.05
N TYR A 46 -9.75 0.39 -7.69
CA TYR A 46 -8.93 -0.49 -8.51
C TYR A 46 -8.77 -1.82 -7.80
N ALA A 47 -8.87 -2.91 -8.55
CA ALA A 47 -8.68 -4.27 -8.05
C ALA A 47 -7.70 -5.02 -8.96
N ALA A 48 -6.60 -5.50 -8.39
CA ALA A 48 -5.57 -6.27 -9.08
C ALA A 48 -5.88 -7.77 -8.98
N ASP A 49 -5.93 -8.45 -10.12
CA ASP A 49 -5.93 -9.91 -10.21
C ASP A 49 -4.60 -10.39 -10.79
N ARG A 50 -3.83 -11.11 -9.97
CA ARG A 50 -2.50 -11.65 -10.30
C ARG A 50 -2.50 -12.64 -11.46
N THR A 51 -3.66 -13.16 -11.84
CA THR A 51 -3.81 -14.15 -12.91
C THR A 51 -4.45 -13.60 -14.19
N HIS A 52 -4.96 -12.37 -14.14
CA HIS A 52 -5.60 -11.75 -15.29
C HIS A 52 -5.19 -10.27 -15.44
N LYS A 53 -5.93 -9.38 -14.78
CA LYS A 53 -6.00 -7.98 -15.14
C LYS A 53 -6.24 -7.08 -13.93
N LEU A 54 -6.00 -5.79 -14.14
CA LEU A 54 -6.48 -4.71 -13.31
C LEU A 54 -7.91 -4.35 -13.74
N TYR A 55 -8.78 -4.27 -12.75
CA TYR A 55 -10.15 -3.80 -12.91
C TYR A 55 -10.31 -2.44 -12.26
N LYS A 56 -11.17 -1.59 -12.84
CA LYS A 56 -11.51 -0.27 -12.32
C LYS A 56 -13.01 -0.13 -12.21
N SER A 57 -13.46 0.45 -11.10
CA SER A 57 -14.80 0.98 -10.96
C SER A 57 -14.77 2.49 -10.81
N VAL A 58 -15.67 3.18 -11.52
CA VAL A 58 -15.88 4.64 -11.44
C VAL A 58 -17.20 5.01 -10.76
N ASN A 59 -17.88 4.00 -10.21
CA ASN A 59 -19.20 4.09 -9.59
C ASN A 59 -19.26 3.21 -8.34
N GLU A 60 -18.23 3.32 -7.50
CA GLU A 60 -18.22 2.73 -6.15
C GLU A 60 -18.42 1.21 -6.12
N GLY A 61 -17.98 0.53 -7.17
CA GLY A 61 -18.01 -0.93 -7.30
C GLY A 61 -19.27 -1.49 -7.96
N GLU A 62 -20.24 -0.66 -8.36
CA GLU A 62 -21.45 -1.13 -9.06
C GLU A 62 -21.12 -1.79 -10.42
N PHE A 63 -20.14 -1.24 -11.13
CA PHE A 63 -19.64 -1.79 -12.40
C PHE A 63 -18.11 -1.73 -12.46
N TRP A 64 -17.54 -2.68 -13.21
CA TRP A 64 -16.09 -2.87 -13.32
C TRP A 64 -15.66 -3.00 -14.78
N ASP A 65 -14.78 -2.10 -15.21
CA ASP A 65 -14.12 -2.16 -16.52
C ASP A 65 -12.74 -2.81 -16.37
N SER A 66 -12.33 -3.61 -17.36
CA SER A 66 -10.93 -4.04 -17.46
C SER A 66 -10.11 -2.93 -18.11
N ILE A 67 -9.09 -2.41 -17.41
CA ILE A 67 -8.40 -1.16 -17.79
C ILE A 67 -6.93 -1.35 -18.19
N LEU A 68 -6.59 -2.49 -18.78
CA LEU A 68 -5.20 -2.77 -19.15
C LEU A 68 -4.98 -2.83 -20.66
N PRO A 69 -3.97 -2.11 -21.17
CA PRO A 69 -3.29 -2.49 -22.40
C PRO A 69 -2.66 -3.89 -22.23
N LEU A 70 -2.44 -4.59 -23.35
CA LEU A 70 -1.85 -5.94 -23.38
C LEU A 70 -0.53 -6.09 -22.60
N ASP A 71 0.23 -5.01 -22.46
CA ASP A 71 1.59 -5.03 -21.89
C ASP A 71 1.63 -4.91 -20.35
N VAL A 72 0.46 -4.71 -19.71
CA VAL A 72 0.31 -4.39 -18.28
C VAL A 72 -0.57 -5.44 -17.59
N VAL A 73 -0.41 -6.73 -17.94
CA VAL A 73 -1.19 -7.85 -17.38
C VAL A 73 -0.64 -8.37 -16.05
N ASN A 74 -1.46 -9.12 -15.30
CA ASN A 74 -1.10 -9.82 -14.06
C ASN A 74 -0.48 -8.92 -12.96
N PRO A 75 -1.14 -7.81 -12.56
CA PRO A 75 -0.66 -6.99 -11.45
C PRO A 75 -0.65 -7.76 -10.12
N VAL A 76 0.42 -7.58 -9.36
CA VAL A 76 0.67 -8.16 -8.02
C VAL A 76 0.18 -7.27 -6.90
N CYS A 77 0.38 -5.97 -7.06
CA CYS A 77 -0.09 -4.93 -6.15
C CYS A 77 -0.49 -3.67 -6.92
N VAL A 78 -1.33 -2.85 -6.30
CA VAL A 78 -1.86 -1.61 -6.89
C VAL A 78 -2.01 -0.51 -5.84
N ILE A 79 -1.67 0.72 -6.18
CA ILE A 79 -1.97 1.89 -5.36
C ILE A 79 -2.39 3.08 -6.22
N CYS A 80 -3.44 3.79 -5.81
CA CYS A 80 -3.82 5.06 -6.42
C CYS A 80 -3.60 6.21 -5.43
N ASP A 81 -3.44 7.41 -5.97
CA ASP A 81 -3.42 8.61 -5.14
C ASP A 81 -4.81 8.78 -4.49
N PRO A 82 -4.90 8.84 -3.15
CA PRO A 82 -6.17 8.93 -2.44
C PRO A 82 -6.94 10.22 -2.78
N ASN A 83 -6.26 11.29 -3.21
CA ASN A 83 -6.84 12.58 -3.56
C ASN A 83 -7.02 12.80 -5.07
N GLU A 84 -6.32 12.02 -5.90
CA GLU A 84 -6.47 12.03 -7.36
C GLU A 84 -6.27 10.62 -7.95
N ALA A 85 -7.31 9.81 -7.84
CA ALA A 85 -7.25 8.38 -8.14
C ALA A 85 -6.95 8.05 -9.61
N TRP A 86 -6.93 9.03 -10.52
CA TRP A 86 -6.43 8.80 -11.87
C TRP A 86 -4.91 8.61 -11.93
N THR A 87 -4.18 9.06 -10.92
CA THR A 87 -2.79 8.66 -10.71
C THR A 87 -2.76 7.31 -10.00
N VAL A 88 -2.31 6.27 -10.71
CA VAL A 88 -2.29 4.88 -10.22
C VAL A 88 -1.01 4.17 -10.63
N TYR A 89 -0.47 3.37 -9.71
CA TYR A 89 0.69 2.51 -9.90
C TYR A 89 0.27 1.05 -9.82
N ILE A 90 0.94 0.20 -10.60
CA ILE A 90 0.91 -1.23 -10.40
C ILE A 90 2.31 -1.80 -10.27
N GLY A 91 2.40 -2.91 -9.53
CA GLY A 91 3.56 -3.75 -9.41
C GLY A 91 3.28 -5.06 -10.11
N LYS A 92 4.23 -5.60 -10.86
CA LYS A 92 4.14 -6.92 -11.48
C LYS A 92 5.48 -7.65 -11.44
N GLU A 93 5.43 -8.98 -11.45
CA GLU A 93 6.63 -9.83 -11.53
C GLU A 93 7.19 -9.86 -12.96
N ASP A 94 8.05 -8.90 -13.28
CA ASP A 94 8.62 -8.68 -14.63
C ASP A 94 9.97 -7.92 -14.49
N ALA A 95 10.81 -7.98 -15.52
CA ALA A 95 11.96 -7.09 -15.69
C ALA A 95 11.58 -5.59 -15.64
N THR A 96 10.34 -5.23 -15.95
CA THR A 96 9.78 -3.89 -15.71
C THR A 96 8.72 -3.95 -14.60
N PRO A 97 9.14 -3.96 -13.31
CA PRO A 97 8.25 -4.30 -12.21
C PRO A 97 7.21 -3.24 -11.86
N VAL A 98 7.43 -1.95 -12.19
CA VAL A 98 6.50 -0.87 -11.85
C VAL A 98 6.04 -0.11 -13.08
N TRP A 99 4.73 0.09 -13.16
CA TRP A 99 4.07 0.90 -14.18
C TRP A 99 3.16 1.93 -13.54
N LYS A 100 2.99 3.06 -14.20
CA LYS A 100 2.14 4.15 -13.74
C LYS A 100 1.23 4.67 -14.84
N SER A 101 0.01 5.01 -14.47
CA SER A 101 -0.92 5.81 -15.27
C SER A 101 -1.23 7.13 -14.54
N ASP A 102 -1.42 8.19 -15.31
CA ASP A 102 -1.83 9.52 -14.84
C ASP A 102 -3.23 9.93 -15.36
N ASP A 103 -3.90 9.03 -16.08
CA ASP A 103 -5.21 9.23 -16.71
C ASP A 103 -6.19 8.10 -16.37
N GLY A 104 -5.99 7.49 -15.20
CA GLY A 104 -6.90 6.51 -14.62
C GLY A 104 -6.90 5.17 -15.35
N GLY A 105 -5.77 4.79 -15.95
CA GLY A 105 -5.53 3.51 -16.59
C GLY A 105 -5.70 3.51 -18.11
N VAL A 106 -5.85 4.67 -18.75
CA VAL A 106 -5.97 4.76 -20.22
C VAL A 106 -4.60 4.57 -20.86
N ASN A 107 -3.57 5.26 -20.37
CA ASN A 107 -2.18 5.11 -20.78
C ASN A 107 -1.30 4.69 -19.60
N TRP A 108 -0.34 3.81 -19.87
CA TRP A 108 0.59 3.27 -18.88
C TRP A 108 2.03 3.46 -19.34
N TYR A 109 2.87 3.89 -18.40
CA TYR A 109 4.29 4.15 -18.65
C TYR A 109 5.15 3.38 -17.66
N PRO A 110 6.29 2.80 -18.11
CA PRO A 110 7.21 2.13 -17.22
C PRO A 110 7.84 3.14 -16.25
N ARG A 111 7.92 2.76 -14.98
CA ARG A 111 8.44 3.56 -13.86
C ARG A 111 9.34 2.71 -12.98
N SER A 112 10.26 1.96 -13.59
CA SER A 112 11.15 1.01 -12.91
C SER A 112 12.60 1.46 -12.78
N SER A 113 12.93 2.67 -13.23
CA SER A 113 14.31 3.17 -13.19
C SER A 113 14.84 3.17 -11.75
N GLY A 114 15.98 2.49 -11.51
CA GLY A 114 16.57 2.36 -10.17
C GLY A 114 16.03 1.21 -9.31
N ILE A 115 14.99 0.50 -9.77
CA ILE A 115 14.50 -0.71 -9.12
C ILE A 115 15.31 -1.90 -9.62
N THR A 116 15.92 -2.65 -8.70
CA THR A 116 16.74 -3.83 -9.01
C THR A 116 16.05 -5.15 -8.67
N ASN A 117 14.93 -5.10 -7.92
CA ASN A 117 14.15 -6.26 -7.53
C ASN A 117 12.90 -6.37 -8.42
N THR A 118 12.66 -7.55 -8.99
CA THR A 118 11.58 -7.79 -9.96
C THR A 118 10.34 -8.43 -9.34
N GLN A 119 10.23 -8.48 -8.00
CA GLN A 119 9.15 -9.14 -7.27
C GLN A 119 8.43 -8.16 -6.33
N PRO A 120 7.73 -7.14 -6.86
CA PRO A 120 6.99 -6.18 -6.05
C PRO A 120 5.82 -6.85 -5.32
N LEU A 121 5.62 -6.54 -4.03
CA LEU A 121 4.55 -7.12 -3.21
C LEU A 121 3.54 -6.09 -2.71
N CYS A 122 3.99 -4.88 -2.40
CA CYS A 122 3.14 -3.82 -1.86
C CYS A 122 3.64 -2.44 -2.24
N PHE A 123 2.74 -1.45 -2.21
CA PHE A 123 3.10 -0.04 -2.26
C PHE A 123 2.54 0.69 -1.05
N ALA A 124 3.19 1.82 -0.72
CA ALA A 124 2.59 2.83 0.14
C ALA A 124 2.87 4.23 -0.43
N MET A 125 1.85 5.07 -0.51
CA MET A 125 1.96 6.44 -0.98
C MET A 125 1.89 7.39 0.22
N ASP A 126 2.71 8.43 0.22
CA ASP A 126 2.62 9.48 1.21
C ASP A 126 1.29 10.25 1.03
N PRO A 127 0.37 10.22 2.02
CA PRO A 127 -0.94 10.87 1.90
C PRO A 127 -0.88 12.40 1.76
N ASN A 128 0.26 13.02 2.09
CA ASN A 128 0.48 14.46 1.99
C ASN A 128 1.30 14.84 0.76
N ASN A 129 1.88 13.87 0.03
CA ASN A 129 2.68 14.11 -1.16
C ASN A 129 2.69 12.91 -2.11
N SER A 130 1.80 12.93 -3.10
CA SER A 130 1.63 11.86 -4.09
C SER A 130 2.86 11.58 -4.97
N SER A 131 3.89 12.45 -4.94
CA SER A 131 5.17 12.18 -5.61
C SER A 131 6.06 11.22 -4.82
N VAL A 132 5.75 10.97 -3.56
CA VAL A 132 6.49 10.06 -2.68
C VAL A 132 5.76 8.74 -2.56
N VAL A 133 6.37 7.69 -3.10
CA VAL A 133 5.84 6.33 -3.07
C VAL A 133 6.95 5.38 -2.64
N TYR A 134 6.58 4.40 -1.82
CA TYR A 134 7.42 3.32 -1.35
C TYR A 134 6.96 2.02 -1.98
N LEU A 135 7.91 1.16 -2.31
CA LEU A 135 7.68 -0.18 -2.84
C LEU A 135 8.36 -1.18 -1.92
N GLY A 136 7.60 -2.18 -1.47
CA GLY A 136 8.11 -3.36 -0.79
C GLY A 136 8.12 -4.55 -1.73
N CYS A 137 9.17 -5.37 -1.67
CA CYS A 137 9.38 -6.50 -2.55
C CYS A 137 9.60 -7.81 -1.78
N GLN A 138 9.43 -8.92 -2.48
CA GLN A 138 9.82 -10.24 -2.00
C GLN A 138 11.34 -10.35 -1.94
N LYS A 139 11.86 -11.04 -0.92
CA LYS A 139 13.27 -11.38 -0.85
C LYS A 139 13.65 -12.30 -2.02
N ASP A 140 14.65 -11.89 -2.77
CA ASP A 140 15.31 -12.68 -3.81
C ASP A 140 16.82 -12.41 -3.82
N ASP A 141 17.48 -12.72 -4.94
CA ASP A 141 18.92 -12.51 -5.12
C ASP A 141 19.29 -11.02 -5.35
N SER A 142 18.30 -10.11 -5.33
CA SER A 142 18.56 -8.68 -5.40
C SER A 142 19.18 -8.14 -4.11
N GLN A 143 19.76 -6.95 -4.23
CA GLN A 143 20.46 -6.30 -3.13
C GLN A 143 19.49 -5.65 -2.11
N TYR A 144 18.27 -5.32 -2.52
CA TYR A 144 17.35 -4.50 -1.73
C TYR A 144 15.89 -4.92 -1.94
N GLU A 145 15.12 -4.93 -0.86
CA GLU A 145 13.69 -5.29 -0.84
C GLU A 145 12.77 -4.07 -0.67
N MET A 146 13.33 -2.87 -0.51
CA MET A 146 12.55 -1.63 -0.45
C MET A 146 13.14 -0.52 -1.31
N PHE A 147 12.24 0.18 -1.98
CA PHE A 147 12.56 1.30 -2.86
C PHE A 147 11.65 2.49 -2.55
N LYS A 148 12.15 3.69 -2.82
CA LYS A 148 11.42 4.94 -2.67
C LYS A 148 11.59 5.80 -3.90
N THR A 149 10.51 6.43 -4.36
CA THR A 149 10.56 7.58 -5.27
C THR A 149 10.16 8.85 -4.53
N THR A 150 10.61 10.00 -5.02
CA THR A 150 10.17 11.33 -4.55
C THR A 150 9.70 12.24 -5.69
N ASN A 151 9.61 11.69 -6.91
CA ASN A 151 9.27 12.40 -8.13
C ASN A 151 8.25 11.62 -8.98
N GLY A 152 7.34 10.92 -8.32
CA GLY A 152 6.24 10.21 -8.97
C GLY A 152 6.70 9.01 -9.81
N GLY A 153 7.78 8.35 -9.42
CA GLY A 153 8.27 7.11 -10.02
C GLY A 153 9.17 7.31 -11.23
N THR A 154 9.55 8.55 -11.55
CA THR A 154 10.51 8.82 -12.63
C THR A 154 11.84 8.09 -12.38
N ASP A 155 12.28 8.11 -11.12
CA ASP A 155 13.33 7.25 -10.60
C ASP A 155 13.00 6.77 -9.18
N TRP A 156 13.62 5.65 -8.82
CA TRP A 156 13.55 5.02 -7.52
C TRP A 156 14.96 4.88 -6.94
N SER A 157 15.05 5.07 -5.63
CA SER A 157 16.25 4.84 -4.85
C SER A 157 16.00 3.66 -3.90
N ALA A 158 16.95 2.73 -3.86
CA ALA A 158 16.94 1.68 -2.84
C ALA A 158 17.12 2.28 -1.44
N LEU A 159 16.42 1.71 -0.45
CA LEU A 159 16.58 2.09 0.95
C LEU A 159 17.64 1.20 1.61
N SER A 160 18.91 1.60 1.53
CA SER A 160 20.05 0.73 1.84
C SER A 160 20.16 0.26 3.30
N ASN A 161 19.48 0.91 4.23
CA ASN A 161 19.43 0.55 5.66
C ASN A 161 18.10 -0.14 6.02
N SER A 162 17.36 -0.66 5.03
CA SER A 162 16.09 -1.35 5.23
C SER A 162 16.27 -2.80 5.71
N PRO A 163 15.18 -3.47 6.12
CA PRO A 163 15.21 -4.92 6.35
C PRO A 163 15.70 -5.64 5.10
N ASN A 164 16.56 -6.64 5.27
CA ASN A 164 17.09 -7.47 4.18
C ASN A 164 16.26 -8.76 4.05
N VAL A 165 14.94 -8.60 3.96
CA VAL A 165 13.95 -9.68 3.99
C VAL A 165 12.67 -9.23 3.29
N THR A 166 11.79 -10.18 2.98
CA THR A 166 10.51 -9.91 2.31
C THR A 166 9.70 -8.85 3.06
N VAL A 167 9.25 -7.84 2.32
CA VAL A 167 8.38 -6.77 2.82
C VAL A 167 6.97 -6.98 2.29
N ASN A 168 6.08 -7.44 3.17
CA ASN A 168 4.71 -7.81 2.80
C ASN A 168 3.78 -6.60 2.72
N ASP A 169 4.00 -5.60 3.59
CA ASP A 169 3.13 -4.43 3.70
C ASP A 169 3.89 -3.23 4.28
N ILE A 170 3.46 -2.02 3.90
CA ILE A 170 4.04 -0.76 4.33
C ILE A 170 2.91 0.22 4.69
N ALA A 171 2.99 0.83 5.87
CA ALA A 171 2.09 1.90 6.29
C ALA A 171 2.86 3.19 6.54
N ILE A 172 2.25 4.33 6.19
CA ILE A 172 2.85 5.65 6.34
C ILE A 172 1.94 6.55 7.18
N THR A 173 2.53 7.33 8.07
CA THR A 173 1.87 8.42 8.77
C THR A 173 2.81 9.62 8.90
N HIS A 174 2.28 10.77 9.31
CA HIS A 174 3.06 11.98 9.53
C HIS A 174 2.82 12.51 10.93
N ASP A 175 3.91 12.72 11.67
CA ASP A 175 3.91 13.57 12.85
C ASP A 175 4.34 14.98 12.39
N PRO A 176 3.49 16.02 12.52
CA PRO A 176 3.82 17.39 12.10
C PRO A 176 5.09 17.96 12.72
N LEU A 177 5.54 17.42 13.86
CA LEU A 177 6.74 17.85 14.58
C LEU A 177 7.93 16.91 14.35
N ARG A 178 7.69 15.67 13.88
CA ARG A 178 8.72 14.61 13.81
C ARG A 178 8.90 13.97 12.44
N GLY A 179 8.16 14.43 11.42
CA GLY A 179 8.34 14.01 10.03
C GLY A 179 7.52 12.78 9.62
N THR A 180 7.96 12.12 8.56
CA THR A 180 7.30 10.95 7.97
C THR A 180 7.71 9.67 8.70
N TRP A 181 6.72 8.99 9.26
CA TRP A 181 6.89 7.71 9.95
C TRP A 181 6.38 6.58 9.07
N ILE A 182 7.11 5.47 9.06
CA ILE A 182 6.83 4.33 8.20
C ILE A 182 6.99 3.06 9.02
N ILE A 183 5.98 2.19 8.95
CA ILE A 183 6.09 0.83 9.46
C ILE A 183 6.15 -0.12 8.26
N ALA A 184 7.10 -1.06 8.29
CA ALA A 184 7.19 -2.17 7.36
C ALA A 184 6.92 -3.50 8.08
N GLY A 185 6.02 -4.30 7.52
CA GLY A 185 5.73 -5.66 7.95
C GLY A 185 6.54 -6.67 7.15
N CYS A 186 7.42 -7.40 7.83
CA CYS A 186 8.38 -8.29 7.19
C CYS A 186 8.18 -9.77 7.57
N SER A 187 8.44 -10.68 6.64
CA SER A 187 8.36 -12.15 6.84
C SER A 187 9.61 -12.86 6.30
N GLY A 188 9.89 -14.07 6.78
CA GLY A 188 11.02 -14.89 6.32
C GLY A 188 12.11 -15.12 7.37
N SER A 189 13.37 -15.28 6.94
CA SER A 189 14.49 -15.57 7.84
C SER A 189 15.28 -14.32 8.24
N SER A 190 15.90 -14.38 9.42
CA SER A 190 16.92 -13.46 9.96
C SER A 190 16.51 -12.03 10.31
N ASP A 191 15.60 -11.39 9.56
CA ASP A 191 15.18 -9.99 9.79
C ASP A 191 13.64 -9.80 9.82
N ARG A 192 12.85 -10.90 9.92
CA ARG A 192 11.38 -10.82 9.96
C ARG A 192 10.87 -10.06 11.20
N GLY A 193 9.69 -9.48 11.08
CA GLY A 193 9.03 -8.72 12.15
C GLY A 193 8.60 -7.33 11.72
N ILE A 194 8.54 -6.40 12.66
CA ILE A 194 8.08 -5.02 12.44
C ILE A 194 9.29 -4.10 12.45
N TRP A 195 9.43 -3.30 11.40
CA TRP A 195 10.45 -2.25 11.32
C TRP A 195 9.81 -0.88 11.25
N LEU A 196 10.41 0.09 11.93
CA LEU A 196 9.94 1.47 12.00
C LEU A 196 11.03 2.42 11.50
N SER A 197 10.66 3.32 10.60
CA SER A 197 11.43 4.53 10.29
C SER A 197 10.67 5.76 10.75
N ILE A 198 11.39 6.74 11.31
CA ILE A 198 10.81 8.05 11.72
C ILE A 198 11.33 9.21 10.87
N ASN A 199 12.13 8.91 9.84
CA ASN A 199 12.81 9.90 9.00
C ASN A 199 12.57 9.62 7.50
N GLY A 200 11.40 9.08 7.17
CA GLY A 200 11.01 8.85 5.78
C GLY A 200 11.80 7.75 5.07
N GLY A 201 12.27 6.75 5.82
CA GLY A 201 12.96 5.56 5.30
C GLY A 201 14.48 5.68 5.19
N ILE A 202 15.08 6.74 5.74
CA ILE A 202 16.54 6.92 5.74
C ILE A 202 17.20 5.88 6.65
N ASP A 203 16.66 5.72 7.87
CA ASP A 203 17.09 4.72 8.84
C ASP A 203 15.89 3.95 9.40
N TRP A 204 16.16 2.72 9.83
CA TRP A 204 15.15 1.77 10.29
C TRP A 204 15.55 1.12 11.61
N ASP A 205 14.59 1.03 12.51
CA ASP A 205 14.70 0.31 13.78
C ASP A 205 13.77 -0.92 13.75
N GLN A 206 14.31 -2.11 14.01
CA GLN A 206 13.47 -3.28 14.25
C GLN A 206 12.80 -3.17 15.62
N LYS A 207 11.46 -3.18 15.65
CA LYS A 207 10.64 -3.08 16.87
C LYS A 207 10.07 -4.41 17.33
N LEU A 208 9.95 -5.36 16.42
CA LEU A 208 9.57 -6.75 16.71
C LEU A 208 10.42 -7.66 15.83
N SER A 209 10.95 -8.74 16.39
CA SER A 209 11.69 -9.78 15.66
C SER A 209 10.95 -11.11 15.71
N ASP A 210 11.36 -12.04 14.86
CA ASP A 210 11.01 -13.46 14.90
C ASP A 210 9.53 -13.81 14.68
N VAL A 211 8.73 -12.86 14.21
CA VAL A 211 7.31 -13.05 13.86
C VAL A 211 7.11 -12.63 12.40
N ASP A 212 6.38 -13.41 11.62
CA ASP A 212 6.01 -13.01 10.26
C ASP A 212 4.87 -12.00 10.32
N ILE A 213 5.06 -10.85 9.69
CA ILE A 213 4.07 -9.77 9.64
C ILE A 213 3.53 -9.65 8.22
N TYR A 214 2.21 -9.78 8.07
CA TYR A 214 1.55 -9.82 6.77
C TYR A 214 0.81 -8.53 6.41
N SER A 215 0.41 -7.75 7.41
CA SER A 215 -0.20 -6.44 7.18
C SER A 215 0.11 -5.48 8.32
N VAL A 216 0.25 -4.21 8.00
CA VAL A 216 0.49 -3.11 8.95
C VAL A 216 -0.37 -1.92 8.60
N GLU A 217 -0.87 -1.21 9.60
CA GLU A 217 -1.66 0.01 9.38
C GLU A 217 -1.48 1.00 10.53
N PHE A 218 -1.51 2.30 10.23
CA PHE A 218 -1.62 3.34 11.24
C PHE A 218 -3.09 3.71 11.45
N ALA A 219 -3.59 3.53 12.67
CA ALA A 219 -4.89 4.08 13.05
C ALA A 219 -4.82 5.60 13.28
N ASN A 220 -3.66 6.11 13.68
CA ASN A 220 -3.34 7.52 13.82
C ASN A 220 -1.81 7.70 13.95
N GLN A 221 -1.36 8.94 14.14
CA GLN A 221 0.06 9.33 14.23
C GLN A 221 0.83 8.69 15.40
N SER A 222 0.14 8.06 16.36
CA SER A 222 0.75 7.44 17.55
C SER A 222 0.32 5.99 17.75
N THR A 223 -0.55 5.45 16.89
CA THR A 223 -1.07 4.09 17.05
C THR A 223 -1.00 3.33 15.73
N GLY A 224 -0.15 2.30 15.70
CA GLY A 224 -0.06 1.33 14.61
C GLY A 224 -0.58 -0.05 15.03
N TYR A 225 -1.05 -0.83 14.07
CA TYR A 225 -1.48 -2.22 14.21
C TYR A 225 -0.73 -3.10 13.21
N ALA A 226 -0.54 -4.37 13.56
CA ALA A 226 0.05 -5.35 12.67
C ALA A 226 -0.66 -6.70 12.77
N GLY A 227 -1.03 -7.27 11.63
CA GLY A 227 -1.50 -8.65 11.50
C GLY A 227 -0.32 -9.59 11.24
N ALA A 228 -0.23 -10.65 12.03
CA ALA A 228 0.95 -11.51 12.10
C ALA A 228 0.60 -13.00 12.15
N SER A 229 1.58 -13.87 11.91
CA SER A 229 1.41 -15.33 12.03
C SER A 229 1.05 -15.80 13.45
N SER A 230 1.29 -14.97 14.47
CA SER A 230 1.02 -15.25 15.88
C SER A 230 -0.11 -14.41 16.49
N GLY A 231 -0.84 -13.62 15.69
CA GLY A 231 -1.96 -12.79 16.16
C GLY A 231 -1.89 -11.34 15.69
N VAL A 232 -2.40 -10.42 16.51
CA VAL A 232 -2.43 -8.98 16.20
C VAL A 232 -1.59 -8.23 17.23
N TYR A 233 -0.74 -7.33 16.75
CA TYR A 233 0.09 -6.45 17.56
C TYR A 233 -0.39 -5.01 17.43
N ARG A 234 -0.16 -4.20 18.46
CA ARG A 234 -0.40 -2.75 18.47
C ARG A 234 0.78 -2.05 19.13
N THR A 235 1.08 -0.83 18.70
CA THR A 235 1.98 0.05 19.46
C THR A 235 1.35 0.39 20.83
N GLU A 236 2.21 0.54 21.84
CA GLU A 236 1.82 1.00 23.18
C GLU A 236 1.77 2.52 23.28
#